data_AF-A0A8W8LIK0-F1
#
_entry.id   AF-A0A8W8LIK0-F1
#
_cell.length_a   1.000
_cell.length_b   1.000
_cell.length_c   1.000
_cell.angle_alpha   90.00
_cell.angle_beta   90.00
_cell.angle_gamma   90.00
#
_symmetry.space_group_name_H-M   'P 1'
#
loop_
_entity.id
_entity.type
_entity.pdbx_description
1 polymer ?
#
loop_
_entity_poly.entity_id
_entity_poly.type
_entity_poly.pdbx_seq_one_letter_code
_entity_poly.pdbx_strand_id
1 'polypeptide(L)'
;MVHLKMAKENVDYKKLQTDLEQQELESAGGVAPAQVYNQLLALYLLHNDMCNAKFLWKRIPQTVKSSTPETVQIWAVGQKLWLRDYPGIYEALKKEWSENISQIMEAVKAATRERAKTLVSKAYSSIDADDFAVFMGMPLSEAIQAATQEGWTYDSATKYIKPTKPVMLKDPELLSEQQLSVLTDYVSFLEA
;
A
#
# COMPACT_ATOMS: atom_id res chain seq x y z
N MET A 1 -29.87 14.30 -13.70
CA MET A 1 -29.86 13.01 -12.98
C MET A 1 -28.88 12.09 -13.70
N VAL A 2 -27.72 11.66 -13.19
CA VAL A 2 -27.10 11.68 -11.88
C VAL A 2 -25.59 11.71 -12.17
N HIS A 3 -24.91 12.82 -11.89
CA HIS A 3 -23.45 12.83 -11.76
C HIS A 3 -23.14 12.99 -10.28
N LEU A 4 -23.53 11.96 -9.52
CA LEU A 4 -23.04 11.76 -8.17
C LEU A 4 -21.62 11.20 -8.31
N LYS A 5 -20.66 12.08 -8.64
CA LYS A 5 -19.28 11.82 -8.26
C LYS A 5 -19.29 11.88 -6.74
N MET A 6 -19.38 10.70 -6.13
CA MET A 6 -19.00 10.49 -4.74
C MET A 6 -17.65 11.16 -4.56
N ALA A 7 -17.65 12.32 -3.91
CA ALA A 7 -16.45 12.81 -3.26
C ALA A 7 -16.16 11.77 -2.18
N LYS A 8 -15.35 10.76 -2.53
CA LYS A 8 -14.60 10.02 -1.52
C LYS A 8 -13.83 11.12 -0.79
N GLU A 9 -14.28 11.41 0.42
CA GLU A 9 -13.57 12.23 1.38
C GLU A 9 -12.10 11.83 1.26
N ASN A 10 -11.25 12.78 0.83
CA ASN A 10 -9.84 12.49 0.60
C ASN A 10 -9.20 12.43 1.99
N VAL A 11 -9.47 11.34 2.71
CA VAL A 11 -8.96 11.08 4.05
C VAL A 11 -7.45 11.06 3.91
N ASP A 12 -6.81 12.05 4.51
CA ASP A 12 -5.37 12.13 4.56
C ASP A 12 -4.88 11.08 5.55
N TYR A 13 -4.69 9.86 5.06
CA TYR A 13 -4.27 8.71 5.86
C TYR A 13 -2.96 8.95 6.60
N LYS A 14 -2.08 9.82 6.08
CA LYS A 14 -0.84 10.19 6.75
C LYS A 14 -1.11 11.03 7.99
N LYS A 15 -1.99 12.04 7.89
CA LYS A 15 -2.40 12.84 9.05
C LYS A 15 -3.11 11.98 10.09
N LEU A 16 -4.05 11.14 9.63
CA LEU A 16 -4.76 10.21 10.51
C LEU A 16 -3.79 9.28 11.27
N GLN A 17 -2.74 8.80 10.60
CA GLN A 17 -1.70 8.00 11.25
C GLN A 17 -0.99 8.79 12.34
N THR A 18 -0.53 10.01 12.05
CA THR A 18 0.14 10.88 13.03
C THR A 18 -0.74 11.17 14.24
N ASP A 19 -2.03 11.46 14.01
CA ASP A 19 -2.99 11.74 15.08
C ASP A 19 -3.20 10.51 15.98
N LEU A 20 -3.30 9.32 15.39
CA LEU A 20 -3.43 8.06 16.14
C LEU A 20 -2.14 7.68 16.87
N GLU A 21 -0.97 7.99 16.31
CA GLU A 21 0.32 7.81 16.98
C GLU A 21 0.42 8.71 18.22
N GLN A 22 -0.01 9.98 18.10
CA GLN A 22 -0.08 10.90 19.23
C GLN A 22 -1.08 10.41 20.28
N GLN A 23 -2.26 9.94 19.86
CA GLN A 23 -3.25 9.39 20.78
C GLN A 23 -2.74 8.14 21.51
N GLU A 24 -1.92 7.31 20.86
CA GLU A 24 -1.29 6.16 21.52
C GLU A 24 -0.31 6.58 22.61
N LEU A 25 0.47 7.63 22.38
CA LEU A 25 1.42 8.20 23.34
C LEU A 25 0.74 8.91 24.51
N GLU A 26 -0.36 9.62 24.25
CA GLU A 26 -1.12 10.38 25.26
C GLU A 26 -2.07 9.50 26.09
N SER A 27 -2.23 8.22 25.73
CA SER A 27 -3.14 7.31 26.41
C SER A 27 -2.77 7.12 27.88
N ALA A 28 -3.70 7.51 28.77
CA ALA A 28 -3.53 7.41 30.21
C ALA A 28 -3.28 5.95 30.63
N GLY A 29 -2.13 5.68 31.25
CA GLY A 29 -1.74 4.34 31.70
C GLY A 29 -0.87 3.56 30.71
N GLY A 30 -0.42 4.16 29.61
CA GLY A 30 0.57 3.57 28.69
C GLY A 30 0.02 2.44 27.80
N VAL A 31 -1.29 2.21 27.80
CA VAL A 31 -1.98 1.27 26.92
C VAL A 31 -3.16 1.97 26.26
N ALA A 32 -3.12 2.06 24.93
CA ALA A 32 -4.18 2.67 24.14
C ALA A 32 -5.40 1.75 23.99
N PRO A 33 -6.59 2.29 23.65
CA PRO A 33 -7.74 1.47 23.36
C PRO A 33 -7.51 0.59 22.12
N ALA A 34 -8.13 -0.60 22.09
CA ALA A 34 -7.96 -1.58 21.03
C ALA A 34 -8.29 -1.04 19.63
N GLN A 35 -9.26 -0.11 19.54
CA GLN A 35 -9.62 0.55 18.29
C GLN A 35 -8.46 1.34 17.67
N VAL A 36 -7.71 2.09 18.49
CA VAL A 36 -6.55 2.85 18.04
C VAL A 36 -5.48 1.91 17.50
N TYR A 37 -5.19 0.81 18.22
CA TYR A 37 -4.24 -0.19 17.74
C TYR A 37 -4.66 -0.83 16.41
N ASN A 38 -5.94 -1.13 16.23
CA ASN A 38 -6.43 -1.73 15.00
C ASN A 38 -6.30 -0.77 13.81
N GLN A 39 -6.72 0.48 13.98
CA GLN A 39 -6.63 1.51 12.93
C GLN A 39 -5.17 1.81 12.59
N LEU A 40 -4.32 1.99 13.59
CA LEU A 40 -2.90 2.29 13.40
C LEU A 40 -2.15 1.12 12.74
N LEU A 41 -2.48 -0.13 13.09
CA LEU A 41 -1.96 -1.31 12.41
C LEU A 41 -2.39 -1.34 10.94
N ALA A 42 -3.67 -1.09 10.65
CA ALA A 42 -4.18 -1.06 9.28
C ALA A 42 -3.52 0.05 8.44
N LEU A 43 -3.25 1.22 9.03
CA LEU A 43 -2.56 2.32 8.36
C LEU A 43 -1.10 1.99 8.04
N TYR A 44 -0.37 1.31 8.93
CA TYR A 44 0.98 0.84 8.58
C TYR A 44 0.97 -0.13 7.40
N LEU A 45 -0.02 -1.03 7.33
CA LEU A 45 -0.20 -1.92 6.17
C LEU A 45 -0.52 -1.12 4.88
N LEU A 46 -1.33 -0.07 5.00
CA LEU A 46 -1.68 0.84 3.90
C LEU A 46 -0.45 1.58 3.37
N HIS A 47 0.50 1.93 4.21
CA HIS A 47 1.74 2.58 3.79
C HIS A 47 2.86 1.60 3.42
N ASN A 48 2.60 0.29 3.49
CA ASN A 48 3.60 -0.76 3.28
C ASN A 48 4.76 -0.73 4.29
N ASP A 49 4.55 -0.11 5.46
CA ASP A 49 5.56 -0.02 6.52
C ASP A 49 5.47 -1.24 7.44
N MET A 50 5.98 -2.34 6.90
CA MET A 50 5.87 -3.64 7.55
C MET A 50 6.70 -3.73 8.83
N CYS A 51 7.78 -2.96 8.92
CA CYS A 51 8.64 -2.93 10.10
C CYS A 51 7.91 -2.30 11.29
N ASN A 52 7.32 -1.12 11.09
CA ASN A 52 6.57 -0.45 12.14
C ASN A 52 5.30 -1.22 12.51
N ALA A 53 4.61 -1.84 11.54
CA ALA A 53 3.51 -2.76 11.83
C ALA A 53 3.95 -3.92 12.76
N LYS A 54 5.11 -4.53 12.50
CA LYS A 54 5.65 -5.62 13.33
C LYS A 54 6.02 -5.15 14.74
N PHE A 55 6.64 -3.99 14.88
CA PHE A 55 7.00 -3.45 16.19
C PHE A 55 5.77 -3.06 16.99
N LEU A 56 4.76 -2.45 16.36
CA LEU A 56 3.48 -2.20 16.98
C LEU A 56 2.84 -3.50 17.48
N TRP A 57 2.78 -4.53 16.63
CA TRP A 57 2.23 -5.84 17.03
C TRP A 57 2.94 -6.42 18.26
N LYS A 58 4.25 -6.21 18.41
CA LYS A 58 5.00 -6.66 19.59
C LYS A 58 4.69 -5.83 20.83
N ARG A 59 4.42 -4.53 20.68
CA ARG A 59 4.08 -3.59 21.77
C ARG A 59 2.68 -3.82 22.32
N ILE A 60 1.71 -4.23 21.48
CA ILE A 60 0.33 -4.47 21.92
C ILE A 60 0.29 -5.57 23.00
N PRO A 61 -0.27 -5.27 24.20
CA PRO A 61 -0.41 -6.24 25.29
C PRO A 61 -1.24 -7.47 24.91
N GLN A 62 -0.96 -8.62 25.53
CA GLN A 62 -1.71 -9.85 25.28
C GLN A 62 -3.19 -9.73 25.64
N THR A 63 -3.52 -8.94 26.68
CA THR A 63 -4.90 -8.67 27.09
C THR A 63 -5.74 -8.09 25.95
N VAL A 64 -5.17 -7.17 25.16
CA VAL A 64 -5.83 -6.57 23.99
C VAL A 64 -5.96 -7.60 22.87
N LYS A 65 -4.91 -8.39 22.59
CA LYS A 65 -4.97 -9.42 21.54
C LYS A 65 -6.02 -10.49 21.81
N SER A 66 -6.25 -10.83 23.07
CA SER A 66 -7.26 -11.80 23.48
C SER A 66 -8.67 -11.21 23.49
N SER A 67 -8.84 -9.92 23.77
CA SER A 67 -10.15 -9.27 23.82
C SER A 67 -10.67 -8.85 22.44
N THR A 68 -9.79 -8.51 21.50
CA THR A 68 -10.17 -8.08 20.15
C THR A 68 -9.61 -9.03 19.08
N PRO A 69 -10.40 -10.03 18.62
CA PRO A 69 -9.95 -10.96 17.59
C PRO A 69 -9.65 -10.27 16.25
N GLU A 70 -10.28 -9.11 15.99
CA GLU A 70 -10.05 -8.30 14.79
C GLU A 70 -8.58 -7.85 14.68
N THR A 71 -7.90 -7.51 15.80
CA THR A 71 -6.47 -7.14 15.81
C THR A 71 -5.59 -8.28 15.26
N VAL A 72 -5.89 -9.51 15.67
CA VAL A 72 -5.18 -10.71 15.21
C VAL A 72 -5.43 -10.94 13.72
N GLN A 73 -6.66 -10.71 13.25
CA GLN A 73 -7.01 -10.84 11.84
C GLN A 73 -6.30 -9.81 10.96
N ILE A 74 -6.20 -8.55 11.40
CA ILE A 74 -5.44 -7.52 10.69
C ILE A 74 -3.96 -7.92 10.63
N TRP A 75 -3.40 -8.41 11.74
CA TRP A 75 -2.02 -8.89 11.72
C TRP A 75 -1.81 -10.08 10.79
N ALA A 76 -2.78 -10.99 10.66
CA ALA A 76 -2.72 -12.08 9.69
C ALA A 76 -2.61 -11.57 8.24
N VAL A 77 -3.36 -10.52 7.88
CA VAL A 77 -3.20 -9.83 6.59
C VAL A 77 -1.76 -9.28 6.46
N GLY A 78 -1.25 -8.66 7.52
CA GLY A 78 0.14 -8.17 7.57
C GLY A 78 1.19 -9.26 7.35
N GLN A 79 0.99 -10.46 7.91
CA GLN A 79 1.89 -11.60 7.70
C GLN A 79 1.88 -12.05 6.24
N LYS A 80 0.71 -12.09 5.59
CA LYS A 80 0.58 -12.43 4.17
C LYS A 80 1.22 -11.36 3.28
N LEU A 81 1.06 -10.08 3.62
CA LEU A 81 1.74 -8.96 2.98
C LEU A 81 3.27 -9.07 3.10
N TRP A 82 3.78 -9.43 4.27
CA TRP A 82 5.22 -9.63 4.50
C TRP A 82 5.80 -10.72 3.60
N LEU A 83 5.08 -11.85 3.48
CA LEU A 83 5.47 -12.98 2.64
C LEU A 83 5.19 -12.77 1.14
N ARG A 84 4.51 -11.67 0.78
CA ARG A 84 4.04 -11.38 -0.60
C ARG A 84 3.14 -12.49 -1.17
N ASP A 85 2.36 -13.13 -0.31
CA ASP A 85 1.37 -14.15 -0.68
C ASP A 85 0.09 -13.46 -1.17
N TYR A 86 0.05 -13.05 -2.45
CA TYR A 86 -1.08 -12.34 -3.06
C TYR A 86 -2.43 -13.06 -2.90
N PRO A 87 -2.57 -14.36 -3.23
CA PRO A 87 -3.80 -15.10 -2.94
C PRO A 87 -4.24 -15.00 -1.48
N GLY A 88 -3.31 -15.26 -0.55
CA GLY A 88 -3.60 -15.22 0.88
C GLY A 88 -3.96 -13.83 1.39
N ILE A 89 -3.39 -12.77 0.81
CA ILE A 89 -3.74 -11.38 1.14
C ILE A 89 -5.20 -11.12 0.78
N TYR A 90 -5.61 -11.40 -0.46
CA TYR A 90 -6.97 -11.13 -0.91
C TYR A 90 -8.01 -12.01 -0.21
N GLU A 91 -7.66 -13.25 0.13
CA GLU A 91 -8.51 -14.11 0.95
C GLU A 91 -8.70 -13.53 2.37
N ALA A 92 -7.61 -13.10 3.01
CA ALA A 92 -7.68 -12.52 4.35
C ALA A 92 -8.45 -11.18 4.36
N LEU A 93 -8.38 -10.41 3.28
CA LEU A 93 -9.08 -9.13 3.11
C LEU A 93 -10.60 -9.27 2.87
N LYS A 94 -11.10 -10.43 2.41
CA LYS A 94 -12.53 -10.67 2.14
C LYS A 94 -13.41 -10.73 3.42
N LYS A 95 -12.81 -10.70 4.60
CA LYS A 95 -13.53 -10.75 5.87
C LYS A 95 -14.34 -9.48 6.11
N GLU A 96 -15.37 -9.60 6.95
CA GLU A 96 -16.14 -8.45 7.41
C GLU A 96 -15.33 -7.69 8.47
N TRP A 97 -15.02 -6.43 8.16
CA TRP A 97 -14.31 -5.51 9.05
C TRP A 97 -15.29 -4.54 9.71
N SER A 98 -14.97 -4.09 10.91
CA SER A 98 -15.77 -3.04 11.57
C SER A 98 -15.77 -1.75 10.75
N GLU A 99 -16.81 -0.93 10.89
CA GLU A 99 -17.01 0.29 10.10
C GLU A 99 -15.81 1.25 10.15
N ASN A 100 -15.14 1.31 11.30
CA ASN A 100 -13.97 2.15 11.57
C ASN A 100 -12.70 1.74 10.81
N ILE A 101 -12.62 0.49 10.34
CA ILE A 101 -11.44 -0.11 9.73
C ILE A 101 -11.71 -0.55 8.28
N SER A 102 -12.96 -0.85 7.95
CA SER A 102 -13.41 -1.29 6.63
C SER A 102 -12.93 -0.35 5.51
N GLN A 103 -13.05 0.97 5.73
CA GLN A 103 -12.58 1.96 4.75
C GLN A 103 -11.05 1.88 4.54
N ILE A 104 -10.27 1.72 5.62
CA ILE A 104 -8.81 1.60 5.56
C ILE A 104 -8.42 0.29 4.88
N MET A 105 -9.11 -0.82 5.17
CA MET A 105 -8.81 -2.12 4.58
C MET A 105 -9.15 -2.20 3.09
N GLU A 106 -10.21 -1.53 2.65
CA GLU A 106 -10.48 -1.36 1.21
C GLU A 106 -9.40 -0.49 0.54
N ALA A 107 -8.88 0.53 1.23
CA ALA A 107 -7.73 1.29 0.76
C ALA A 107 -6.46 0.41 0.70
N VAL A 108 -6.23 -0.47 1.67
CA VAL A 108 -5.10 -1.43 1.68
C VAL A 108 -5.19 -2.36 0.48
N LYS A 109 -6.38 -2.89 0.18
CA LYS A 109 -6.65 -3.72 -0.98
C LYS A 109 -6.33 -3.00 -2.29
N ALA A 110 -6.81 -1.77 -2.44
CA ALA A 110 -6.55 -0.94 -3.62
C ALA A 110 -5.05 -0.66 -3.78
N ALA A 111 -4.38 -0.23 -2.71
CA ALA A 111 -2.94 0.03 -2.70
C ALA A 111 -2.12 -1.23 -3.01
N THR A 112 -2.54 -2.39 -2.51
CA THR A 112 -1.88 -3.68 -2.80
C THR A 112 -1.97 -4.02 -4.29
N ARG A 113 -3.13 -3.84 -4.92
CA ARG A 113 -3.33 -4.02 -6.37
C ARG A 113 -2.49 -3.04 -7.18
N GLU A 114 -2.44 -1.78 -6.77
CA GLU A 114 -1.63 -0.76 -7.44
C GLU A 114 -0.12 -1.08 -7.36
N ARG A 115 0.36 -1.55 -6.20
CA ARG A 115 1.74 -2.03 -6.04
C ARG A 115 2.02 -3.26 -6.89
N ALA A 116 1.11 -4.23 -6.92
CA ALA A 116 1.24 -5.43 -7.75
C ALA A 116 1.34 -5.06 -9.24
N LYS A 117 0.45 -4.18 -9.71
CA LYS A 117 0.47 -3.65 -11.06
C LYS A 117 1.76 -2.89 -11.37
N THR A 118 2.22 -2.04 -10.46
CA THR A 118 3.50 -1.32 -10.62
C THR A 118 4.70 -2.26 -10.67
N LEU A 119 4.68 -3.34 -9.88
CA LEU A 119 5.70 -4.38 -9.92
C LEU A 119 5.71 -5.06 -11.29
N VAL A 120 4.53 -5.46 -11.79
CA VAL A 120 4.39 -6.14 -13.08
C VAL A 120 4.87 -5.24 -14.22
N SER A 121 4.50 -3.95 -14.23
CA SER A 121 4.95 -3.03 -15.28
C SER A 121 6.45 -2.78 -15.32
N LYS A 122 7.12 -2.87 -14.17
CA LYS A 122 8.57 -2.63 -14.05
C LYS A 122 9.39 -3.90 -14.27
N ALA A 123 8.95 -5.02 -13.70
CA ALA A 123 9.75 -6.25 -13.62
C ALA A 123 9.50 -7.23 -14.77
N TYR A 124 8.35 -7.17 -15.43
CA TYR A 124 7.97 -8.14 -16.46
C TYR A 124 7.92 -7.51 -17.85
N SER A 125 8.55 -8.16 -18.82
CA SER A 125 8.38 -7.86 -20.25
C SER A 125 7.13 -8.55 -20.82
N SER A 126 6.82 -9.73 -20.30
CA SER A 126 5.62 -10.51 -20.59
C SER A 126 5.30 -11.37 -19.36
N ILE A 127 4.03 -11.52 -19.05
CA ILE A 127 3.53 -12.35 -17.94
C ILE A 127 2.33 -13.17 -18.40
N ASP A 128 2.18 -14.38 -17.88
CA ASP A 128 0.97 -15.18 -18.13
C ASP A 128 -0.26 -14.45 -17.56
N ALA A 129 -1.39 -14.50 -18.26
CA ALA A 129 -2.62 -13.87 -17.81
C ALA A 129 -3.16 -14.52 -16.53
N ASP A 130 -2.95 -15.83 -16.34
CA ASP A 130 -3.35 -16.54 -15.12
C ASP A 130 -2.52 -16.06 -13.91
N ASP A 131 -1.20 -15.94 -14.07
CA ASP A 131 -0.32 -15.39 -13.03
C ASP A 131 -0.67 -13.93 -12.71
N PHE A 132 -0.97 -13.13 -13.73
CA PHE A 132 -1.40 -11.74 -13.53
C PHE A 132 -2.73 -11.66 -12.75
N ALA A 133 -3.69 -12.55 -13.04
CA ALA A 133 -4.93 -12.63 -12.30
C ALA A 133 -4.70 -12.96 -10.82
N VAL A 134 -3.72 -13.84 -10.52
CA VAL A 134 -3.26 -14.15 -9.16
C VAL A 134 -2.70 -12.91 -8.45
N PHE A 135 -1.84 -12.12 -9.11
CA PHE A 135 -1.30 -10.87 -8.54
C PHE A 135 -2.39 -9.84 -8.23
N MET A 136 -3.42 -9.76 -9.07
CA MET A 136 -4.50 -8.78 -8.94
C MET A 136 -5.65 -9.25 -8.02
N GLY A 137 -5.73 -10.55 -7.73
CA GLY A 137 -6.77 -11.13 -6.88
C GLY A 137 -8.17 -10.97 -7.48
N MET A 138 -8.30 -11.16 -8.79
CA MET A 138 -9.54 -11.01 -9.55
C MET A 138 -9.62 -12.11 -10.63
N PRO A 139 -10.80 -12.43 -11.15
CA PRO A 139 -10.91 -13.43 -12.21
C PRO A 139 -10.17 -12.98 -13.47
N LEU A 140 -9.75 -13.95 -14.29
CA LEU A 140 -8.97 -13.75 -15.51
C LEU A 140 -9.58 -12.67 -16.43
N SER A 141 -10.90 -12.69 -16.60
CA SER A 141 -11.61 -11.73 -17.45
C SER A 141 -11.46 -10.28 -16.97
N GLU A 142 -11.54 -10.05 -15.66
CA GLU A 142 -11.38 -8.73 -15.06
C GLU A 142 -9.91 -8.29 -15.10
N ALA A 143 -8.98 -9.23 -14.90
CA ALA A 143 -7.55 -8.95 -14.97
C ALA A 143 -7.14 -8.47 -16.37
N ILE A 144 -7.61 -9.15 -17.42
CA ILE A 144 -7.34 -8.74 -18.81
C ILE A 144 -7.95 -7.36 -19.09
N GLN A 145 -9.17 -7.10 -18.63
CA GLN A 145 -9.79 -5.77 -18.77
C GLN A 145 -8.97 -4.69 -18.06
N ALA A 146 -8.53 -4.93 -16.84
CA ALA A 146 -7.67 -4.01 -16.10
C ALA A 146 -6.35 -3.75 -16.84
N ALA A 147 -5.70 -4.79 -17.39
CA ALA A 147 -4.49 -4.63 -18.20
C ALA A 147 -4.72 -3.77 -19.45
N THR A 148 -5.83 -3.98 -20.16
CA THR A 148 -6.17 -3.19 -21.37
C THR A 148 -6.47 -1.73 -21.06
N GLN A 149 -7.12 -1.43 -19.92
CA GLN A 149 -7.36 -0.05 -19.47
C GLN A 149 -6.06 0.72 -19.20
N GLU A 150 -5.00 -0.01 -18.85
CA GLU A 150 -3.66 0.53 -18.60
C GLU A 150 -2.81 0.65 -19.86
N GLY A 151 -3.38 0.33 -21.03
CA GLY A 151 -2.67 0.35 -22.30
C GLY A 151 -1.67 -0.79 -22.45
N TRP A 152 -1.82 -1.89 -21.71
CA TRP A 152 -1.04 -3.10 -21.93
C TRP A 152 -1.66 -3.95 -23.04
N THR A 153 -0.84 -4.74 -23.73
CA THR A 153 -1.32 -5.59 -24.82
C THR A 153 -1.54 -7.02 -24.33
N TYR A 154 -2.70 -7.59 -24.65
CA TYR A 154 -3.03 -8.98 -24.37
C TYR A 154 -3.05 -9.77 -25.68
N ASP A 155 -2.34 -10.90 -25.72
CA ASP A 155 -2.32 -11.81 -26.86
C ASP A 155 -3.18 -13.03 -26.55
N SER A 156 -4.31 -13.15 -27.25
CA SER A 156 -5.28 -14.25 -27.04
C SER A 156 -4.76 -15.61 -27.52
N ALA A 157 -3.78 -15.65 -28.43
CA ALA A 157 -3.22 -16.90 -28.94
C ALA A 157 -2.23 -17.52 -27.93
N THR A 158 -1.41 -16.67 -27.29
CA THR A 158 -0.40 -17.12 -26.33
C THR A 158 -0.87 -17.03 -24.87
N LYS A 159 -1.95 -16.30 -24.60
CA LYS A 159 -2.47 -15.96 -23.25
C LYS A 159 -1.52 -15.10 -22.41
N TYR A 160 -0.59 -14.39 -23.04
CA TYR A 160 0.32 -13.49 -22.34
C TYR A 160 -0.16 -12.04 -22.36
N ILE A 161 0.14 -11.34 -21.27
CA ILE A 161 0.01 -9.89 -21.15
C ILE A 161 1.41 -9.28 -21.27
N LYS A 162 1.55 -8.23 -22.08
CA LYS A 162 2.80 -7.47 -22.24
C LYS A 162 2.63 -6.09 -21.61
N PRO A 163 3.20 -5.88 -20.41
CA PRO A 163 3.11 -4.60 -19.73
C PRO A 163 3.88 -3.51 -20.47
N THR A 164 3.30 -2.32 -20.54
CA THR A 164 4.00 -1.14 -21.03
C THR A 164 4.82 -0.58 -19.89
N LYS A 165 6.16 -0.56 -20.04
CA LYS A 165 7.05 0.00 -19.01
C LYS A 165 6.67 1.46 -18.76
N PRO A 166 6.57 1.89 -17.49
CA PRO A 166 6.36 3.30 -17.20
C PRO A 166 7.51 4.09 -17.82
N VAL A 167 7.18 5.18 -18.51
CA VAL A 167 8.20 6.11 -19.02
C VAL A 167 8.97 6.60 -17.81
N MET A 168 10.24 6.18 -17.70
CA MET A 168 11.12 6.74 -16.68
C MET A 168 11.26 8.21 -17.02
N LEU A 169 10.72 9.09 -16.16
CA LEU A 169 11.11 10.49 -16.17
C LEU A 169 12.61 10.48 -15.94
N LYS A 170 13.37 10.86 -16.98
CA LYS A 170 14.79 11.14 -16.80
C LYS A 170 14.88 12.16 -15.66
N ASP A 171 15.86 11.99 -14.77
CA ASP A 171 16.15 13.02 -13.78
C ASP A 171 16.17 14.37 -14.49
N PRO A 172 15.54 15.42 -13.92
CA PRO A 172 15.62 16.74 -14.52
C PRO A 172 17.10 17.01 -14.74
N GLU A 173 17.51 17.18 -16.00
CA GLU A 173 18.85 17.64 -16.32
C GLU A 173 19.00 18.94 -15.54
N LEU A 174 19.77 18.91 -14.44
CA LEU A 174 20.02 20.10 -13.65
C LEU A 174 20.60 21.13 -14.61
N LEU A 175 19.93 22.27 -14.72
CA LEU A 175 20.43 23.39 -15.50
C LEU A 175 21.86 23.69 -15.01
N SER A 176 22.79 23.89 -15.93
CA SER A 176 24.22 24.04 -15.62
C SER A 176 24.49 25.06 -14.51
N GLU A 177 23.68 26.11 -14.42
CA GLU A 177 23.75 27.13 -13.37
C GLU A 177 23.46 26.59 -11.96
N GLN A 178 22.48 25.69 -11.81
CA GLN A 178 22.15 25.05 -10.53
C GLN A 178 23.25 24.06 -10.10
N GLN A 179 23.91 23.43 -11.07
CA GLN A 179 25.09 22.59 -10.78
C GLN A 179 26.26 23.46 -10.30
N LEU A 180 26.48 24.61 -10.93
CA LEU A 180 27.54 25.56 -10.55
C LEU A 180 27.30 26.18 -9.17
N SER A 181 26.06 26.53 -8.82
CA SER A 181 25.76 27.06 -7.49
C SER A 181 26.06 26.04 -6.39
N VAL A 182 25.64 24.79 -6.59
CA VAL A 182 25.92 23.68 -5.66
C VAL A 182 27.42 23.42 -5.52
N LEU A 183 28.17 23.42 -6.64
CA LEU A 183 29.62 23.28 -6.59
C LEU A 183 30.31 24.43 -5.85
N THR A 184 29.80 25.65 -6.02
CA THR A 184 30.32 26.84 -5.31
C THR A 184 30.08 26.72 -3.80
N ASP A 185 28.91 26.25 -3.39
CA ASP A 185 28.60 26.01 -1.98
C ASP A 185 29.52 24.93 -1.39
N TYR A 186 29.79 23.84 -2.13
CA TYR A 186 30.74 22.81 -1.67
C TYR A 186 32.17 23.33 -1.53
N VAL A 187 32.65 24.14 -2.47
CA VAL A 187 34.00 24.72 -2.40
C VAL A 187 34.09 25.69 -1.22
N SER A 188 33.11 26.57 -1.05
CA SER A 188 33.09 27.51 0.08
C SER A 188 33.04 26.82 1.45
N PHE A 189 32.36 25.66 1.56
CA PHE A 189 32.34 24.86 2.78
C PHE A 189 33.69 24.19 3.09
N LEU A 190 34.46 23.81 2.08
CA LEU A 190 35.76 23.13 2.25
C LEU A 190 36.93 24.10 2.43
N GLU A 191 36.81 25.33 1.92
CA GLU A 191 37.82 26.37 2.06
C GLU A 191 37.71 27.17 3.37
N ALA A 192 36.62 27.01 4.13
CA ALA A 192 36.42 27.60 5.45
C ALA A 192 36.99 26.71 6.57
#